data_AF-A0A355A7N5-F1
#
_entry.id   AF-A0A355A7N5-F1
#
_cell.length_a   1.000
_cell.length_b   1.000
_cell.length_c   1.000
_cell.angle_alpha   90.00
_cell.angle_beta   90.00
_cell.angle_gamma   90.00
#
_symmetry.space_group_name_H-M   'P 1'
#
loop_
_entity.id
_entity.type
_entity.pdbx_description
1 polymer ?
#
loop_
_entity_poly.entity_id
_entity_poly.type
_entity_poly.pdbx_seq_one_letter_code
_entity_poly.pdbx_strand_id
1 'polypeptide(L)'
;MNKVHYLFCFVAFVLMVTVFSLGVGLFNKPNLASFRCVEEENMLLPTPQWSSYACLPEEARRFWQGFNWQVKKPGEEGPLFLENREKAGVLSTQQERMAFKIELAEREALLEETVKRRQKQIELELEGRVKQKQNQDLHLIKVATEKKRKEQTLELADFQRKNEEDYSLKLVGLHFKTKIPDLAPEERSLLAKEISELEQELKTKISEKSDQLEKELQLFAQQRREAVTEELENYRQRLKQKAETRFLQEKQKLEQEFFEWKQKSESELGFY
;
A
#
# COMPACT_ATOMS: atom_id res chain seq x y z
N MET A 1 53.60 -2.32 37.54
CA MET A 1 52.56 -2.89 36.67
C MET A 1 51.21 -2.78 37.37
N ASN A 2 50.13 -2.18 36.88
CA ASN A 2 49.87 -1.18 35.85
C ASN A 2 48.63 -0.40 36.34
N LYS A 3 48.81 0.61 37.21
CA LYS A 3 47.68 1.47 37.66
C LYS A 3 47.00 2.16 36.47
N VAL A 4 47.76 2.42 35.41
CA VAL A 4 47.28 2.97 34.14
C VAL A 4 46.38 1.98 33.39
N HIS A 5 46.61 0.67 33.46
CA HIS A 5 45.69 -0.31 32.87
C HIS A 5 44.38 -0.39 33.64
N TYR A 6 44.39 -0.32 34.96
CA TYR A 6 43.15 -0.29 35.74
C TYR A 6 42.31 0.94 35.41
N LEU A 7 42.96 2.09 35.24
CA LEU A 7 42.27 3.33 34.87
C LEU A 7 41.69 3.25 33.45
N PHE A 8 42.43 2.64 32.50
CA PHE A 8 41.95 2.44 31.13
C PHE A 8 40.79 1.45 31.05
N CYS A 9 40.87 0.32 31.75
CA CYS A 9 39.78 -0.66 31.83
C CYS A 9 38.55 -0.09 32.53
N PHE A 10 38.74 0.73 33.57
CA PHE A 10 37.63 1.38 34.28
C PHE A 10 36.91 2.41 33.39
N VAL A 11 37.66 3.24 32.65
CA VAL A 11 37.06 4.20 31.71
C VAL A 11 36.33 3.49 30.57
N ALA A 12 36.90 2.42 30.02
CA ALA A 12 36.24 1.61 28.99
C ALA A 12 34.95 0.94 29.52
N PHE A 13 34.96 0.47 30.76
CA PHE A 13 33.78 -0.11 31.40
C PHE A 13 32.68 0.92 31.65
N VAL A 14 33.03 2.11 32.15
CA VAL A 14 32.07 3.21 32.34
C VAL A 14 31.47 3.65 31.00
N LEU A 15 32.27 3.74 29.92
CA LEU A 15 31.77 4.05 28.58
C LEU A 15 30.83 2.97 28.02
N MET A 16 31.14 1.70 28.24
CA MET A 16 30.25 0.59 27.83
C MET A 16 28.93 0.64 28.59
N VAL A 17 28.95 0.92 29.89
CA VAL A 17 27.74 1.02 30.72
C VAL A 17 26.90 2.25 30.34
N THR A 18 27.50 3.39 30.02
CA THR A 18 26.76 4.58 29.57
C THR A 18 26.14 4.40 28.19
N VAL A 19 26.85 3.76 27.24
CA VAL A 19 26.29 3.42 25.92
C VAL A 19 25.18 2.38 26.04
N PHE A 20 25.33 1.38 26.92
CA PHE A 20 24.30 0.37 27.15
C PHE A 20 23.07 0.94 27.86
N SER A 21 23.23 1.86 28.81
CA SER A 21 22.10 2.53 29.47
C SER A 21 21.38 3.54 28.55
N LEU A 22 22.09 4.23 27.66
CA LEU A 22 21.48 5.05 26.60
C LEU A 22 20.78 4.19 25.53
N GLY A 23 21.30 3.01 25.20
CA GLY A 23 20.68 2.05 24.27
C GLY A 23 19.47 1.33 24.84
N VAL A 24 19.47 1.00 26.14
CA VAL A 24 18.35 0.33 26.82
C VAL A 24 17.27 1.33 27.28
N GLY A 25 17.64 2.59 27.54
CA GLY A 25 16.70 3.67 27.88
C GLY A 25 15.78 4.11 26.73
N LEU A 26 16.11 3.75 25.48
CA LEU A 26 15.25 3.98 24.30
C LEU A 26 14.33 2.80 23.96
N PHE A 27 14.42 1.67 24.69
CA PHE A 27 13.66 0.45 24.38
C PHE A 27 12.81 -0.11 25.53
N ASN A 28 12.68 0.58 26.67
CA ASN A 28 11.79 0.13 27.73
C ASN A 28 10.96 1.28 28.32
N LYS A 29 9.85 1.61 27.63
CA LYS A 29 8.69 2.20 28.30
C LYS A 29 7.82 1.08 28.87
N PRO A 30 7.39 1.17 30.14
CA PRO A 30 6.54 0.16 30.76
C PRO A 30 5.16 0.15 30.10
N ASN A 31 4.64 -1.05 29.88
CA ASN A 31 3.23 -1.30 29.61
C ASN A 31 2.37 -0.70 30.72
N LEU A 32 1.70 0.41 30.42
CA LEU A 32 0.50 0.85 31.12
C LEU A 32 -0.58 1.00 30.06
N ALA A 33 -1.50 0.03 30.09
CA ALA A 33 -2.66 -0.03 29.23
C ALA A 33 -3.44 1.29 29.29
N SER A 34 -3.44 2.00 28.17
CA SER A 34 -4.51 2.93 27.84
C SER A 34 -4.79 2.78 26.35
N PHE A 35 -6.03 2.36 26.07
CA PHE A 35 -6.76 2.37 24.80
C PHE A 35 -5.95 2.76 23.55
N ARG A 36 -5.65 1.77 22.70
CA ARG A 36 -5.35 2.00 21.28
C ARG A 36 -6.61 2.61 20.63
N CYS A 37 -6.62 3.92 20.50
CA CYS A 37 -7.26 4.56 19.36
C CYS A 37 -6.46 4.11 18.13
N VAL A 38 -7.16 3.60 17.12
CA VAL A 38 -6.62 3.32 15.80
C VAL A 38 -6.13 4.65 15.25
N GLU A 39 -4.81 4.81 15.18
CA GLU A 39 -4.18 5.99 14.57
C GLU A 39 -4.47 5.91 13.07
N GLU A 40 -5.34 6.81 12.63
CA GLU A 40 -5.66 7.07 11.23
C GLU A 40 -4.37 7.20 10.41
N GLU A 41 -4.21 6.31 9.43
CA GLU A 41 -3.43 6.64 8.25
C GLU A 41 -4.01 7.94 7.68
N ASN A 42 -3.19 8.98 7.63
CA ASN A 42 -3.50 10.25 7.00
C ASN A 42 -3.89 10.02 5.54
N MET A 43 -5.19 9.83 5.33
CA MET A 43 -5.80 9.89 4.03
C MET A 43 -5.68 11.34 3.55
N LEU A 44 -4.98 11.55 2.45
CA LEU A 44 -5.18 12.75 1.63
C LEU A 44 -6.53 12.61 0.91
N LEU A 45 -7.61 12.63 1.68
CA LEU A 45 -8.95 12.86 1.16
C LEU A 45 -9.07 14.35 0.82
N PRO A 46 -9.78 14.71 -0.27
CA PRO A 46 -10.18 16.09 -0.47
C PRO A 46 -10.92 16.56 0.78
N THR A 47 -10.53 17.71 1.31
CA THR A 47 -11.14 18.30 2.50
C THR A 47 -12.66 18.28 2.36
N PRO A 48 -13.39 17.64 3.29
CA PRO A 48 -14.85 17.62 3.23
C PRO A 48 -15.35 19.07 3.23
N GLN A 49 -16.00 19.47 2.14
CA GLN A 49 -16.66 20.77 2.07
C GLN A 49 -17.93 20.70 2.92
N TRP A 50 -17.78 20.97 4.23
CA TRP A 50 -18.88 20.97 5.20
C TRP A 50 -20.03 21.91 4.84
N SER A 51 -19.82 22.84 3.91
CA SER A 51 -20.84 23.74 3.37
C SER A 51 -21.99 23.02 2.66
N SER A 52 -21.77 21.82 2.09
CA SER A 52 -22.85 21.03 1.48
C SER A 52 -23.84 20.44 2.50
N TYR A 53 -23.43 20.38 3.78
CA TYR A 53 -24.25 19.86 4.88
C TYR A 53 -25.02 20.95 5.64
N ALA A 54 -24.90 22.23 5.24
CA ALA A 54 -25.62 23.33 5.86
C ALA A 54 -27.16 23.24 5.70
N CYS A 55 -27.64 22.46 4.71
CA CYS A 55 -29.07 22.29 4.42
C CYS A 55 -29.72 21.08 5.12
N LEU A 56 -28.92 20.18 5.72
CA LEU A 56 -29.41 19.01 6.48
C LEU A 56 -30.40 19.37 7.62
N PRO A 57 -30.22 20.48 8.37
CA PRO A 57 -31.15 20.84 9.44
C PRO A 57 -32.56 21.14 8.92
N GLU A 58 -32.68 21.74 7.73
CA GLU A 58 -33.99 22.07 7.13
C GLU A 58 -34.67 20.84 6.56
N GLU A 59 -33.92 19.94 5.92
CA GLU A 59 -34.44 18.67 5.39
C GLU A 59 -34.89 17.73 6.52
N ALA A 60 -34.11 17.64 7.60
CA ALA A 60 -34.50 16.90 8.79
C ALA A 60 -35.77 17.49 9.42
N ARG A 61 -35.89 18.82 9.49
CA ARG A 61 -37.08 19.48 10.06
C ARG A 61 -38.33 19.23 9.22
N ARG A 62 -38.22 19.22 7.89
CA ARG A 62 -39.33 18.85 6.98
C ARG A 62 -39.72 17.38 7.13
N PHE A 63 -38.75 16.49 7.29
CA PHE A 63 -38.99 15.08 7.56
C PHE A 63 -39.79 14.88 8.86
N TRP A 64 -39.40 15.55 9.94
CA TRP A 64 -40.11 15.47 11.23
C TRP A 64 -41.49 16.16 11.22
N GLN A 65 -41.70 17.21 10.43
CA GLN A 65 -42.99 17.87 10.28
C GLN A 65 -44.02 17.04 9.48
N GLY A 66 -43.56 16.14 8.61
CA GLY A 66 -44.42 15.18 7.90
C GLY A 66 -44.74 13.91 8.70
N PHE A 67 -44.03 13.67 9.81
CA PHE A 67 -44.14 12.45 10.61
C PHE A 67 -45.19 12.59 11.71
N ASN A 68 -46.46 12.34 11.38
CA ASN A 68 -47.54 12.24 12.36
C ASN A 68 -47.59 10.83 12.95
N TRP A 69 -46.78 10.56 13.99
CA TRP A 69 -46.97 9.38 14.80
C TRP A 69 -48.24 9.57 15.66
N GLN A 70 -49.39 9.07 15.21
CA GLN A 70 -50.53 8.83 16.11
C GLN A 70 -50.25 7.56 16.93
N VAL A 71 -49.59 7.73 18.08
CA VAL A 71 -49.44 6.62 19.03
C VAL A 71 -50.80 6.62 19.71
N LYS A 72 -51.66 5.65 19.42
CA LYS A 72 -52.80 5.43 20.31
C LYS A 72 -52.22 5.06 21.66
N LYS A 73 -52.64 5.78 22.71
CA LYS A 73 -52.22 5.50 24.08
C LYS A 73 -52.57 4.04 24.42
N PRO A 74 -51.68 3.27 25.07
CA PRO A 74 -52.02 1.91 25.48
C PRO A 74 -53.14 1.99 26.53
N GLY A 75 -54.33 1.47 26.20
CA GLY A 75 -55.48 1.40 27.12
C GLY A 75 -56.86 1.75 26.55
N GLU A 76 -57.00 2.15 25.28
CA GLU A 76 -58.33 2.30 24.65
C GLU A 76 -58.80 0.97 24.05
N GLU A 77 -59.65 0.27 24.81
CA GLU A 77 -60.42 -0.89 24.36
C GLU A 77 -61.42 -0.45 23.27
N GLY A 78 -61.06 -0.69 22.01
CA GLY A 78 -62.03 -0.66 20.90
C GLY A 78 -63.05 -1.79 21.05
N PRO A 79 -64.27 -1.62 20.52
CA PRO A 79 -65.38 -2.52 20.80
C PRO A 79 -65.06 -3.96 20.41
N LEU A 80 -65.31 -4.84 21.38
CA LEU A 80 -65.30 -6.30 21.35
C LEU A 80 -65.61 -6.89 19.97
N PHE A 81 -64.57 -7.24 19.22
CA PHE A 81 -64.62 -8.33 18.24
C PHE A 81 -64.08 -9.60 18.90
N LEU A 82 -64.78 -10.06 19.94
CA LEU A 82 -64.53 -11.35 20.59
C LEU A 82 -65.77 -12.25 20.49
N GLU A 83 -66.34 -12.36 19.30
CA GLU A 83 -67.29 -13.42 18.96
C GLU A 83 -66.97 -13.91 17.54
N ASN A 84 -66.03 -14.84 17.45
CA ASN A 84 -65.86 -15.87 16.39
C ASN A 84 -64.44 -16.48 16.45
N ARG A 85 -64.00 -16.93 17.63
CA ARG A 85 -62.64 -17.48 17.81
C ARG A 85 -62.47 -18.89 17.25
N GLU A 86 -63.57 -19.60 16.99
CA GLU A 86 -63.50 -21.02 16.59
C GLU A 86 -63.51 -21.24 15.06
N LYS A 87 -63.94 -20.26 14.26
CA LYS A 87 -63.80 -20.28 12.78
C LYS A 87 -62.64 -19.42 12.27
N ALA A 88 -62.10 -18.52 13.11
CA ALA A 88 -60.96 -17.67 12.77
C ALA A 88 -59.61 -18.40 12.82
N GLY A 89 -59.47 -19.48 13.59
CA GLY A 89 -58.20 -20.20 13.75
C GLY A 89 -57.68 -20.90 12.49
N VAL A 90 -58.56 -21.24 11.54
CA VAL A 90 -58.18 -21.89 10.26
C VAL A 90 -57.85 -20.85 9.18
N LEU A 91 -58.52 -19.69 9.19
CA LEU A 91 -58.23 -18.59 8.26
C LEU A 91 -56.99 -17.79 8.69
N SER A 92 -56.76 -17.59 10.00
CA SER A 92 -55.55 -16.94 10.52
C SER A 92 -54.31 -17.77 10.19
N THR A 93 -54.36 -19.08 10.38
CA THR A 93 -53.24 -19.99 10.05
C THR A 93 -52.97 -20.05 8.54
N GLN A 94 -53.98 -20.01 7.67
CA GLN A 94 -53.76 -19.95 6.23
C GLN A 94 -53.14 -18.60 5.79
N GLN A 95 -53.59 -17.50 6.39
CA GLN A 95 -53.08 -16.16 6.09
C GLN A 95 -51.64 -15.97 6.63
N GLU A 96 -51.35 -16.49 7.82
CA GLU A 96 -50.00 -16.56 8.41
C GLU A 96 -49.05 -17.42 7.56
N ARG A 97 -49.51 -18.56 7.05
CA ARG A 97 -48.73 -19.42 6.14
C ARG A 97 -48.43 -18.73 4.81
N MET A 98 -49.36 -17.92 4.28
CA MET A 98 -49.13 -17.13 3.07
C MET A 98 -48.17 -15.97 3.33
N ALA A 99 -48.30 -15.29 4.48
CA ALA A 99 -47.36 -14.25 4.90
C ALA A 99 -45.94 -14.81 5.08
N PHE A 100 -45.79 -15.98 5.70
CA PHE A 100 -44.50 -16.66 5.84
C PHE A 100 -43.86 -17.00 4.51
N LYS A 101 -44.64 -17.46 3.51
CA LYS A 101 -44.10 -17.73 2.16
C LYS A 101 -43.58 -16.46 1.47
N ILE A 102 -44.25 -15.33 1.68
CA ILE A 102 -43.80 -14.04 1.16
C ILE A 102 -42.51 -13.61 1.88
N GLU A 103 -42.48 -13.67 3.21
CA GLU A 103 -41.28 -13.33 4.00
C GLU A 103 -40.09 -14.24 3.66
N LEU A 104 -40.34 -15.54 3.45
CA LEU A 104 -39.31 -16.49 3.03
C LEU A 104 -38.69 -16.06 1.69
N ALA A 105 -39.53 -15.76 0.68
CA ALA A 105 -39.05 -15.31 -0.63
C ALA A 105 -38.28 -13.97 -0.53
N GLU A 106 -38.75 -13.04 0.29
CA GLU A 106 -38.05 -11.77 0.54
C GLU A 106 -36.68 -11.99 1.19
N ARG A 107 -36.59 -12.87 2.19
CA ARG A 107 -35.32 -13.17 2.87
C ARG A 107 -34.36 -13.96 2.00
N GLU A 108 -34.85 -14.88 1.17
CA GLU A 108 -34.03 -15.56 0.16
C GLU A 108 -33.43 -14.55 -0.83
N ALA A 109 -34.25 -13.61 -1.33
CA ALA A 109 -33.77 -12.54 -2.21
C ALA A 109 -32.74 -11.62 -1.51
N LEU A 110 -32.99 -11.24 -0.26
CA LEU A 110 -32.06 -10.43 0.53
C LEU A 110 -30.74 -11.16 0.81
N LEU A 111 -30.77 -12.47 1.08
CA LEU A 111 -29.58 -13.28 1.27
C LEU A 111 -28.73 -13.29 -0.01
N GLU A 112 -29.35 -13.56 -1.16
CA GLU A 112 -28.65 -13.52 -2.45
C GLU A 112 -28.03 -12.16 -2.73
N GLU A 113 -28.76 -11.07 -2.50
CA GLU A 113 -28.25 -9.71 -2.72
C GLU A 113 -27.08 -9.41 -1.78
N THR A 114 -27.19 -9.83 -0.51
CA THR A 114 -26.14 -9.64 0.50
C THR A 114 -24.87 -10.39 0.10
N VAL A 115 -24.98 -11.64 -0.34
CA VAL A 115 -23.83 -12.43 -0.83
C VAL A 115 -23.19 -11.76 -2.05
N LYS A 116 -24.00 -11.34 -3.04
CA LYS A 116 -23.51 -10.63 -4.24
C LYS A 116 -22.81 -9.32 -3.87
N ARG A 117 -23.37 -8.55 -2.93
CA ARG A 117 -22.78 -7.29 -2.45
C ARG A 117 -21.45 -7.52 -1.75
N ARG A 118 -21.35 -8.56 -0.91
CA ARG A 118 -20.09 -8.93 -0.24
C ARG A 118 -19.01 -9.37 -1.20
N GLN A 119 -19.37 -10.16 -2.22
CA GLN A 119 -18.42 -10.54 -3.26
C GLN A 119 -17.86 -9.30 -3.98
N LYS A 120 -18.71 -8.37 -4.41
CA LYS A 120 -18.27 -7.11 -5.05
C LYS A 120 -17.39 -6.26 -4.14
N GLN A 121 -17.74 -6.17 -2.85
CA GLN A 121 -16.92 -5.42 -1.89
C GLN A 121 -15.52 -6.03 -1.76
N ILE A 122 -15.42 -7.36 -1.69
CA ILE A 122 -14.15 -8.07 -1.64
C ILE A 122 -13.31 -7.80 -2.90
N GLU A 123 -13.93 -7.85 -4.08
CA GLU A 123 -13.26 -7.55 -5.36
C GLU A 123 -12.68 -6.13 -5.36
N LEU A 124 -13.45 -5.13 -4.94
CA LEU A 124 -12.98 -3.74 -4.84
C LEU A 124 -11.86 -3.57 -3.80
N GLU A 125 -11.95 -4.23 -2.65
CA GLU A 125 -10.90 -4.23 -1.63
C GLU A 125 -9.59 -4.85 -2.18
N LEU A 126 -9.69 -5.94 -2.93
CA LEU A 126 -8.55 -6.59 -3.58
C LEU A 126 -7.90 -5.67 -4.61
N GLU A 127 -8.69 -5.08 -5.51
CA GLU A 127 -8.19 -4.15 -6.53
C GLU A 127 -7.51 -2.93 -5.90
N GLY A 128 -8.12 -2.36 -4.86
CA GLY A 128 -7.54 -1.24 -4.12
C GLY A 128 -6.18 -1.58 -3.52
N ARG A 129 -6.07 -2.73 -2.84
CA ARG A 129 -4.81 -3.18 -2.22
C ARG A 129 -3.72 -3.51 -3.25
N VAL A 130 -4.09 -4.18 -4.34
CA VAL A 130 -3.13 -4.49 -5.43
C VAL A 130 -2.62 -3.20 -6.06
N LYS A 131 -3.50 -2.24 -6.35
CA LYS A 131 -3.13 -0.95 -6.92
C LYS A 131 -2.25 -0.12 -5.98
N GLN A 132 -2.55 -0.13 -4.68
CA GLN A 132 -1.72 0.53 -3.67
C GLN A 132 -0.30 -0.06 -3.64
N LYS A 133 -0.20 -1.39 -3.60
CA LYS A 133 1.09 -2.10 -3.62
C LYS A 133 1.86 -1.82 -4.92
N GLN A 134 1.18 -1.85 -6.07
CA GLN A 134 1.76 -1.48 -7.36
C GLN A 134 2.38 -0.08 -7.35
N ASN A 135 1.63 0.91 -6.83
CA ASN A 135 2.11 2.28 -6.75
C ASN A 135 3.32 2.41 -5.83
N GLN A 136 3.30 1.72 -4.69
CA GLN A 136 4.43 1.66 -3.77
C GLN A 136 5.68 1.08 -4.44
N ASP A 137 5.52 -0.04 -5.15
CA ASP A 137 6.66 -0.71 -5.79
C ASP A 137 7.21 0.12 -6.97
N LEU A 138 6.35 0.77 -7.75
CA LEU A 138 6.77 1.71 -8.79
C LEU A 138 7.56 2.89 -8.21
N HIS A 139 7.15 3.43 -7.07
CA HIS A 139 7.89 4.46 -6.37
C HIS A 139 9.26 3.96 -5.92
N LEU A 140 9.34 2.75 -5.33
CA LEU A 140 10.61 2.15 -4.90
C LEU A 140 11.57 1.90 -6.07
N ILE A 141 11.06 1.43 -7.21
CA ILE A 141 11.86 1.27 -8.44
C ILE A 141 12.45 2.62 -8.88
N LYS A 142 11.64 3.69 -8.90
CA LYS A 142 12.11 5.03 -9.28
C LYS A 142 13.23 5.50 -8.35
N VAL A 143 13.02 5.44 -7.04
CA VAL A 143 14.02 5.84 -6.04
C VAL A 143 15.31 5.04 -6.18
N ALA A 144 15.22 3.72 -6.34
CA ALA A 144 16.39 2.86 -6.52
C ALA A 144 17.16 3.17 -7.82
N THR A 145 16.43 3.40 -8.92
CA THR A 145 17.01 3.73 -10.23
C THR A 145 17.68 5.10 -10.20
N GLU A 146 17.06 6.09 -9.57
CA GLU A 146 17.66 7.43 -9.39
C GLU A 146 18.91 7.39 -8.52
N LYS A 147 18.89 6.60 -7.44
CA LYS A 147 20.07 6.39 -6.60
C LYS A 147 21.21 5.77 -7.41
N LYS A 148 20.94 4.69 -8.16
CA LYS A 148 21.93 4.03 -9.01
C LYS A 148 22.49 4.98 -10.08
N ARG A 149 21.63 5.79 -10.70
CA ARG A 149 22.04 6.82 -11.67
C ARG A 149 23.00 7.84 -11.06
N LYS A 150 22.72 8.32 -9.84
CA LYS A 150 23.60 9.25 -9.11
C LYS A 150 24.95 8.59 -8.82
N GLU A 151 24.95 7.35 -8.34
CA GLU A 151 26.19 6.58 -8.10
C GLU A 151 27.03 6.44 -9.38
N GLN A 152 26.39 6.10 -10.51
CA GLN A 152 27.09 5.97 -11.80
C GLN A 152 27.56 7.31 -12.37
N THR A 153 26.85 8.41 -12.08
CA THR A 153 27.30 9.76 -12.49
C THR A 153 28.58 10.15 -11.75
N LEU A 154 28.67 9.82 -10.46
CA LEU A 154 29.89 10.01 -9.68
C LEU A 154 31.01 9.09 -10.19
N GLU A 155 30.70 7.83 -10.45
CA GLU A 155 31.67 6.88 -11.02
C GLU A 155 32.22 7.36 -12.38
N LEU A 156 31.37 7.87 -13.25
CA LEU A 156 31.78 8.42 -14.55
C LEU A 156 32.63 9.68 -14.39
N ALA A 157 32.26 10.58 -13.48
CA ALA A 157 33.04 11.79 -13.21
C ALA A 157 34.43 11.47 -12.65
N ASP A 158 34.52 10.51 -11.72
CA ASP A 158 35.80 10.05 -11.18
C ASP A 158 36.65 9.34 -12.25
N PHE A 159 36.01 8.57 -13.13
CA PHE A 159 36.68 7.92 -14.27
C PHE A 159 37.20 8.95 -15.28
N GLN A 160 36.39 9.96 -15.61
CA GLN A 160 36.80 11.07 -16.48
C GLN A 160 37.98 11.81 -15.89
N ARG A 161 37.91 12.23 -14.62
CA ARG A 161 39.01 12.94 -13.96
C ARG A 161 40.31 12.14 -13.99
N LYS A 162 40.27 10.84 -13.64
CA LYS A 162 41.47 9.99 -13.65
C LYS A 162 42.09 9.87 -15.04
N ASN A 163 41.28 9.64 -16.07
CA ASN A 163 41.81 9.55 -17.43
C ASN A 163 42.29 10.92 -17.94
N GLU A 164 41.58 12.01 -17.66
CA GLU A 164 42.04 13.35 -18.03
C GLU A 164 43.38 13.69 -17.36
N GLU A 165 43.57 13.35 -16.08
CA GLU A 165 44.85 13.50 -15.38
C GLU A 165 45.97 12.69 -16.08
N ASP A 166 45.73 11.40 -16.35
CA ASP A 166 46.70 10.51 -17.01
C ASP A 166 47.08 10.98 -18.44
N TYR A 167 46.10 11.47 -19.20
CA TYR A 167 46.30 11.94 -20.57
C TYR A 167 46.83 13.37 -20.63
N SER A 168 46.49 14.23 -19.67
CA SER A 168 46.94 15.62 -19.63
C SER A 168 48.46 15.73 -19.57
N LEU A 169 49.13 14.90 -18.78
CA LEU A 169 50.60 14.89 -18.68
C LEU A 169 51.25 14.51 -20.01
N LYS A 170 50.69 13.52 -20.71
CA LYS A 170 51.17 13.07 -22.03
C LYS A 170 50.94 14.15 -23.09
N LEU A 171 49.73 14.73 -23.12
CA LEU A 171 49.35 15.77 -24.06
C LEU A 171 50.15 17.06 -23.85
N VAL A 172 50.37 17.49 -22.61
CA VAL A 172 51.21 18.65 -22.29
C VAL A 172 52.65 18.44 -22.79
N GLY A 173 53.21 17.23 -22.60
CA GLY A 173 54.52 16.87 -23.13
C GLY A 173 54.60 16.98 -24.65
N LEU A 174 53.59 16.48 -25.37
CA LEU A 174 53.52 16.57 -26.84
C LEU A 174 53.27 18.00 -27.33
N HIS A 175 52.41 18.77 -26.66
CA HIS A 175 52.17 20.18 -26.95
C HIS A 175 53.39 21.05 -26.68
N PHE A 176 54.23 20.69 -25.71
CA PHE A 176 55.50 21.37 -25.50
C PHE A 176 56.48 21.07 -26.64
N LYS A 177 56.61 19.79 -27.04
CA LYS A 177 57.47 19.38 -28.17
C LYS A 177 57.11 20.08 -29.48
N THR A 178 55.82 20.25 -29.76
CA THR A 178 55.36 20.95 -30.98
C THR A 178 55.71 22.44 -31.00
N LYS A 179 56.02 23.05 -29.85
CA LYS A 179 56.39 24.48 -29.73
C LYS A 179 57.90 24.74 -29.83
N ILE A 180 58.74 23.70 -29.94
CA ILE A 180 60.18 23.86 -30.07
C ILE A 180 60.51 24.58 -31.40
N PRO A 181 61.26 25.70 -31.36
CA PRO A 181 61.78 26.34 -32.57
C PRO A 181 62.66 25.35 -33.35
N ASP A 182 62.62 25.39 -34.67
CA ASP A 182 63.43 24.54 -35.59
C ASP A 182 63.00 23.08 -35.76
N LEU A 183 61.80 22.69 -35.31
CA LEU A 183 61.25 21.36 -35.62
C LEU A 183 60.95 21.19 -37.12
N ALA A 184 61.34 20.06 -37.71
CA ALA A 184 61.07 19.76 -39.12
C ALA A 184 59.55 19.62 -39.37
N PRO A 185 59.05 19.99 -40.57
CA PRO A 185 57.62 19.93 -40.88
C PRO A 185 57.06 18.50 -40.78
N GLU A 186 57.85 17.49 -41.13
CA GLU A 186 57.47 16.08 -41.01
C GLU A 186 57.27 15.67 -39.54
N GLU A 187 58.20 16.04 -38.65
CA GLU A 187 58.11 15.78 -37.21
C GLU A 187 56.93 16.49 -36.56
N ARG A 188 56.63 17.73 -36.99
CA ARG A 188 55.43 18.46 -36.55
C ARG A 188 54.15 17.74 -36.95
N SER A 189 54.11 17.17 -38.16
CA SER A 189 52.94 16.43 -38.63
C SER A 189 52.73 15.12 -37.84
N LEU A 190 53.82 14.44 -37.47
CA LEU A 190 53.77 13.23 -36.65
C LEU A 190 53.26 13.52 -35.23
N LEU A 191 53.80 14.56 -34.59
CA LEU A 191 53.33 14.98 -33.26
C LEU A 191 51.86 15.43 -33.28
N ALA A 192 51.42 16.12 -34.34
CA ALA A 192 50.01 16.51 -34.48
C ALA A 192 49.08 15.30 -34.60
N LYS A 193 49.49 14.26 -35.34
CA LYS A 193 48.77 12.99 -35.41
C LYS A 193 48.70 12.31 -34.04
N GLU A 194 49.82 12.20 -33.34
CA GLU A 194 49.89 11.56 -32.01
C GLU A 194 48.99 12.29 -30.98
N ILE A 195 48.98 13.63 -31.00
CA ILE A 195 48.05 14.43 -30.18
C ILE A 195 46.59 14.08 -30.52
N SER A 196 46.24 14.08 -31.81
CA SER A 196 44.87 13.79 -32.25
C SER A 196 44.42 12.37 -31.91
N GLU A 197 45.33 11.39 -32.01
CA GLU A 197 45.09 10.00 -31.66
C GLU A 197 44.85 9.85 -30.16
N LEU A 198 45.66 10.49 -29.31
CA LEU A 198 45.49 10.46 -27.85
C LEU A 198 44.21 11.16 -27.39
N GLU A 199 43.86 12.31 -27.98
CA GLU A 199 42.60 12.99 -27.69
C GLU A 199 41.39 12.15 -28.09
N GLN A 200 41.48 11.46 -29.23
CA GLN A 200 40.43 10.56 -29.71
C GLN A 200 40.33 9.31 -28.83
N GLU A 201 41.45 8.73 -28.40
CA GLU A 201 41.47 7.58 -27.49
C GLU A 201 40.82 7.94 -26.15
N LEU A 202 41.15 9.10 -25.56
CA LEU A 202 40.54 9.59 -24.33
C LEU A 202 39.01 9.72 -24.46
N LYS A 203 38.55 10.37 -25.53
CA LYS A 203 37.11 10.52 -25.82
C LYS A 203 36.43 9.15 -25.97
N THR A 204 37.07 8.24 -26.69
CA THR A 204 36.55 6.89 -26.92
C THR A 204 36.41 6.13 -25.61
N LYS A 205 37.44 6.11 -24.75
CA LYS A 205 37.40 5.46 -23.43
C LYS A 205 36.29 6.01 -22.53
N ILE A 206 36.13 7.33 -22.50
CA ILE A 206 35.06 7.96 -21.71
C ILE A 206 33.68 7.58 -22.26
N SER A 207 33.52 7.57 -23.59
CA SER A 207 32.26 7.18 -24.23
C SER A 207 31.91 5.71 -23.99
N GLU A 208 32.86 4.79 -24.12
CA GLU A 208 32.65 3.37 -23.88
C GLU A 208 32.23 3.10 -22.43
N LYS A 209 32.86 3.79 -21.46
CA LYS A 209 32.48 3.68 -20.05
C LYS A 209 31.10 4.26 -19.80
N SER A 210 30.75 5.38 -20.43
CA SER A 210 29.40 5.96 -20.35
C SER A 210 28.34 4.98 -20.87
N ASP A 211 28.56 4.40 -22.04
CA ASP A 211 27.65 3.44 -22.67
C ASP A 211 27.52 2.15 -21.83
N GLN A 212 28.62 1.70 -21.23
CA GLN A 212 28.60 0.57 -20.30
C GLN A 212 27.72 0.86 -19.09
N LEU A 213 27.91 2.01 -18.43
CA LEU A 213 27.13 2.39 -17.25
C LEU A 213 25.65 2.57 -17.59
N GLU A 214 25.33 3.11 -18.78
CA GLU A 214 23.96 3.23 -19.24
C GLU A 214 23.29 1.85 -19.43
N LYS A 215 23.98 0.89 -20.05
CA LYS A 215 23.49 -0.49 -20.19
C LYS A 215 23.27 -1.15 -18.83
N GLU A 216 24.20 -0.96 -17.89
CA GLU A 216 24.06 -1.45 -16.51
C GLU A 216 22.84 -0.84 -15.80
N LEU A 217 22.55 0.45 -16.01
CA LEU A 217 21.38 1.11 -15.44
C LEU A 217 20.07 0.55 -16.00
N GLN A 218 20.03 0.34 -17.32
CA GLN A 218 18.87 -0.24 -17.99
C GLN A 218 18.61 -1.67 -17.49
N LEU A 219 19.66 -2.50 -17.42
CA LEU A 219 19.58 -3.86 -16.90
C LEU A 219 19.11 -3.88 -15.45
N PHE A 220 19.65 -3.00 -14.60
CA PHE A 220 19.22 -2.85 -13.21
C PHE A 220 17.74 -2.49 -13.10
N ALA A 221 17.28 -1.51 -13.88
CA ALA A 221 15.88 -1.09 -13.88
C ALA A 221 14.95 -2.21 -14.38
N GLN A 222 15.38 -2.98 -15.38
CA GLN A 222 14.63 -4.11 -15.90
C GLN A 222 14.51 -5.24 -14.87
N GLN A 223 15.63 -5.67 -14.28
CA GLN A 223 15.63 -6.71 -13.24
C GLN A 223 14.75 -6.34 -12.05
N ARG A 224 14.75 -5.05 -11.65
CA ARG A 224 13.87 -4.56 -10.58
C ARG A 224 12.40 -4.60 -10.96
N ARG A 225 12.05 -4.27 -12.20
CA ARG A 225 10.67 -4.37 -12.69
C ARG A 225 10.20 -5.81 -12.71
N GLU A 226 11.01 -6.72 -13.24
CA GLU A 226 10.71 -8.16 -13.30
C GLU A 226 10.48 -8.72 -11.88
N ALA A 227 11.40 -8.47 -10.95
CA ALA A 227 11.25 -8.90 -9.56
C ALA A 227 9.97 -8.35 -8.90
N VAL A 228 9.66 -7.06 -9.10
CA VAL A 228 8.44 -6.45 -8.58
C VAL A 228 7.19 -7.05 -9.23
N THR A 229 7.20 -7.34 -10.53
CA THR A 229 6.04 -7.96 -11.18
C THR A 229 5.74 -9.35 -10.63
N GLU A 230 6.79 -10.14 -10.35
CA GLU A 230 6.66 -11.45 -9.73
C GLU A 230 6.14 -11.34 -8.28
N GLU A 231 6.70 -10.42 -7.49
CA GLU A 231 6.24 -10.15 -6.13
C GLU A 231 4.78 -9.70 -6.09
N LEU A 232 4.37 -8.86 -7.04
CA LEU A 232 3.00 -8.35 -7.14
C LEU A 232 2.01 -9.44 -7.52
N GLU A 233 2.37 -10.34 -8.45
CA GLU A 233 1.52 -11.48 -8.81
C GLU A 233 1.38 -12.46 -7.64
N ASN A 234 2.49 -12.76 -6.95
CA ASN A 234 2.47 -13.55 -5.71
C ASN A 234 1.58 -12.90 -4.63
N TYR A 235 1.67 -11.58 -4.48
CA TYR A 235 0.83 -10.82 -3.56
C TYR A 235 -0.66 -10.91 -3.94
N ARG A 236 -0.98 -10.77 -5.23
CA ARG A 236 -2.34 -10.89 -5.75
C ARG A 236 -2.92 -12.27 -5.48
N GLN A 237 -2.17 -13.33 -5.73
CA GLN A 237 -2.61 -14.71 -5.46
C GLN A 237 -2.88 -14.94 -3.97
N ARG A 238 -1.97 -14.49 -3.09
CA ARG A 238 -2.16 -14.58 -1.63
C ARG A 238 -3.40 -13.81 -1.16
N LEU A 239 -3.63 -12.64 -1.73
CA LEU A 239 -4.82 -11.85 -1.40
C LEU A 239 -6.10 -12.54 -1.87
N LYS A 240 -6.14 -13.08 -3.09
CA LYS A 240 -7.28 -13.84 -3.61
C LYS A 240 -7.62 -15.05 -2.73
N GLN A 241 -6.64 -15.87 -2.38
CA GLN A 241 -6.86 -17.04 -1.51
C GLN A 241 -7.43 -16.64 -0.14
N LYS A 242 -6.91 -15.57 0.46
CA LYS A 242 -7.41 -15.05 1.73
C LYS A 242 -8.84 -14.52 1.61
N ALA A 243 -9.13 -13.81 0.53
CA ALA A 243 -10.44 -13.26 0.23
C ALA A 243 -11.48 -14.35 -0.03
N GLU A 244 -11.15 -15.38 -0.80
CA GLU A 244 -12.00 -16.54 -1.05
C GLU A 244 -12.32 -17.29 0.25
N THR A 245 -11.30 -17.53 1.08
CA THR A 245 -11.49 -18.19 2.38
C THR A 245 -12.43 -17.37 3.27
N ARG A 246 -12.22 -16.04 3.35
CA ARG A 246 -13.08 -15.13 4.11
C ARG A 246 -14.51 -15.14 3.57
N PHE A 247 -14.68 -15.06 2.24
CA PHE A 247 -15.98 -15.07 1.59
C PHE A 247 -16.75 -16.36 1.86
N LEU A 248 -16.11 -17.53 1.75
CA LEU A 248 -16.75 -18.81 2.02
C LEU A 248 -17.24 -18.89 3.48
N GLN A 249 -16.43 -18.44 4.44
CA GLN A 249 -16.80 -18.43 5.86
C GLN A 249 -18.00 -17.49 6.11
N GLU A 250 -17.97 -16.28 5.55
CA GLU A 250 -19.07 -15.32 5.67
C GLU A 250 -20.36 -15.84 5.01
N LYS A 251 -20.26 -16.44 3.82
CA LYS A 251 -21.39 -17.03 3.10
C LYS A 251 -22.01 -18.17 3.90
N GLN A 252 -21.20 -19.11 4.38
CA GLN A 252 -21.68 -20.24 5.18
C GLN A 252 -22.39 -19.76 6.45
N LYS A 253 -21.85 -18.72 7.11
CA LYS A 253 -22.48 -18.14 8.29
C LYS A 253 -23.84 -17.52 7.97
N LEU A 254 -23.95 -16.75 6.89
CA LEU A 254 -25.23 -16.15 6.46
C LEU A 254 -26.27 -17.23 6.08
N GLU A 255 -25.84 -18.29 5.41
CA GLU A 255 -26.71 -19.43 5.05
C GLU A 255 -27.19 -20.19 6.30
N GLN A 256 -26.31 -20.38 7.29
CA GLN A 256 -26.66 -20.98 8.58
C GLN A 256 -27.66 -20.13 9.35
N GLU A 257 -27.41 -18.82 9.48
CA GLU A 257 -28.34 -17.88 10.14
C GLU A 257 -29.72 -17.88 9.47
N PHE A 258 -29.74 -17.93 8.12
CA PHE A 258 -30.98 -18.05 7.35
C PHE A 258 -31.71 -19.37 7.63
N PHE A 259 -30.98 -20.49 7.66
CA PHE A 259 -31.56 -21.81 7.91
C PHE A 259 -32.10 -21.95 9.34
N GLU A 260 -31.37 -21.47 10.34
CA GLU A 260 -31.81 -21.44 11.74
C GLU A 260 -33.08 -20.60 11.91
N TRP A 261 -33.13 -19.43 11.27
CA TRP A 261 -34.33 -18.61 11.24
C TRP A 261 -35.50 -19.37 10.60
N LYS A 262 -35.27 -19.99 9.43
CA LYS A 262 -36.31 -20.74 8.72
C LYS A 262 -36.88 -21.87 9.57
N GLN A 263 -36.04 -22.69 10.20
CA GLN A 263 -36.48 -23.78 11.07
C GLN A 263 -37.29 -23.27 12.27
N LYS A 264 -36.82 -22.20 12.91
CA LYS A 264 -37.51 -21.57 14.03
C LYS A 264 -38.91 -21.09 13.60
N SER A 265 -39.00 -20.35 12.51
CA SER A 265 -40.28 -19.84 12.00
C SER A 265 -41.22 -20.97 11.52
N GLU A 266 -40.68 -22.03 10.92
CA GLU A 266 -41.48 -23.22 10.55
C GLU A 266 -42.06 -23.92 11.78
N SER A 267 -41.29 -24.06 12.86
CA SER A 267 -41.78 -24.62 14.13
C SER A 267 -42.83 -23.74 14.82
N GLU A 268 -42.65 -22.41 14.80
CA GLU A 268 -43.61 -21.45 15.38
C GLU A 268 -44.97 -21.47 14.64
N LEU A 269 -44.96 -21.77 13.35
CA LEU A 269 -46.16 -21.88 12.51
C LEU A 269 -46.78 -23.28 12.48
N GLY A 270 -46.22 -24.23 13.24
CA GLY A 270 -46.73 -25.60 13.35
C GLY A 270 -46.72 -26.37 12.03
N PHE A 271 -45.69 -26.15 11.19
CA PHE A 271 -45.44 -27.00 10.03
C PHE A 271 -44.92 -28.40 10.41
N TYR A 272 -44.47 -28.56 11.66
CA TYR A 272 -43.97 -29.79 12.27
C TYR A 272 -44.58 -29.99 13.66
#